data_AF-A0AAU9VPH2-F1
#
_entry.id   AF-A0AAU9VPH2-F1
#
_cell.length_a   1.000
_cell.length_b   1.000
_cell.length_c   1.000
_cell.angle_alpha   90.00
_cell.angle_beta   90.00
_cell.angle_gamma   90.00
#
_symmetry.space_group_name_H-M   'P 1'
#
loop_
_entity.id
_entity.type
_entity.pdbx_description
1 polymer ?
#
loop_
_entity_poly.entity_id
_entity_poly.type
_entity_poly.pdbx_seq_one_letter_code
_entity_poly.pdbx_strand_id
1 'polypeptide(L)'
;MKSVTASFFKRILKILTSWPPYSTTHCVPCWIGTLLLSKKNVTIRSRVPWMNDEIILAKRQRRKAERKWRASKAHIDLLSYRAMRNRVTFLSNEARCAYYTNFITENSTDQRRLFRASKSLLNLSNGPGLPLSTNDYQLANDFGKFFAQKIADIKSVIANQSRLPVTIDAANIRLWMLNNDLKLNDDKTEFLIIGTSQQLGKLDNISIRVGDSDIHPVPIEKSWFLV
;
A
#
# COMPACT_ATOMS: atom_id res chain seq x y z
N MET A 1 -5.90 41.66 2.78
CA MET A 1 -6.68 40.40 2.68
C MET A 1 -7.83 40.40 3.68
N LYS A 2 -8.92 41.10 3.38
CA LYS A 2 -10.16 41.13 4.19
C LYS A 2 -11.35 41.14 3.23
N SER A 3 -11.73 40.01 2.64
CA SER A 3 -12.91 40.00 1.74
C SER A 3 -13.64 38.66 1.58
N VAL A 4 -13.19 37.55 2.19
CA VAL A 4 -13.86 36.25 2.02
C VAL A 4 -14.85 35.93 3.16
N THR A 5 -14.74 36.57 4.32
CA THR A 5 -15.61 36.31 5.49
C THR A 5 -16.98 36.99 5.39
N ALA A 6 -17.09 38.14 4.71
CA ALA A 6 -18.32 38.92 4.66
C ALA A 6 -19.42 38.29 3.77
N SER A 7 -19.03 37.60 2.70
CA SER A 7 -19.99 36.97 1.77
C SER A 7 -20.66 35.73 2.36
N PHE A 8 -19.93 34.98 3.19
CA PHE A 8 -20.46 33.78 3.87
C PHE A 8 -21.45 34.16 4.99
N PHE A 9 -21.14 35.19 5.78
CA PHE A 9 -22.03 35.68 6.84
C PHE A 9 -23.34 36.27 6.29
N LYS A 10 -23.28 37.02 5.19
CA LYS A 10 -24.50 37.57 4.54
C LYS A 10 -25.44 36.48 4.01
N ARG A 11 -24.92 35.29 3.66
CA ARG A 11 -25.72 34.17 3.15
C ARG A 11 -26.40 33.37 4.25
N ILE A 12 -25.82 33.32 5.45
CA ILE A 12 -26.44 32.73 6.65
C ILE A 12 -27.52 33.66 7.22
N LEU A 13 -27.27 34.96 7.26
CA LEU A 13 -28.23 35.93 7.79
C LEU A 13 -29.53 35.98 6.96
N LYS A 14 -29.44 35.74 5.64
CA LYS A 14 -30.59 35.73 4.72
C LYS A 14 -31.47 34.49 4.84
N ILE A 15 -30.96 33.40 5.44
CA ILE A 15 -31.72 32.16 5.70
C ILE A 15 -32.49 32.29 7.04
N LEU A 16 -31.97 33.05 7.99
CA LEU A 16 -32.59 33.24 9.31
C LEU A 16 -33.76 34.23 9.31
N THR A 17 -33.86 35.11 8.31
CA THR A 17 -34.91 36.14 8.23
C THR A 17 -36.07 35.79 7.29
N SER A 18 -36.14 34.56 6.76
CA SER A 18 -37.18 34.16 5.80
C SER A 18 -38.18 33.13 6.34
N TRP A 19 -38.26 32.94 7.66
CA TRP A 19 -39.26 32.06 8.28
C TRP A 19 -40.44 32.89 8.82
N PRO A 20 -41.71 32.51 8.55
CA PRO A 20 -42.87 33.25 9.04
C PRO A 20 -42.99 33.08 10.56
N PRO A 21 -43.53 34.07 11.29
CA PRO A 21 -43.86 33.90 12.69
C PRO A 21 -45.13 33.05 12.78
N TYR A 22 -45.00 31.73 12.96
CA TYR A 22 -46.13 30.90 13.33
C TYR A 22 -46.40 31.01 14.83
N SER A 23 -47.68 31.18 15.14
CA SER A 23 -48.29 31.38 16.43
C SER A 23 -47.93 30.31 17.47
N THR A 24 -47.77 30.79 18.69
CA THR A 24 -47.66 30.04 19.94
C THR A 24 -48.71 28.94 20.07
N THR A 25 -48.27 27.69 20.18
CA THR A 25 -48.62 26.73 21.25
C THR A 25 -48.04 25.35 20.90
N HIS A 26 -47.57 24.63 21.93
CA HIS A 26 -46.95 23.29 21.96
C HIS A 26 -45.42 23.21 22.00
N CYS A 27 -44.97 22.62 23.11
CA CYS A 27 -43.63 22.18 23.51
C CYS A 27 -43.06 21.12 22.52
N VAL A 28 -41.78 20.72 22.42
CA VAL A 28 -40.63 20.59 23.34
C VAL A 28 -39.33 20.55 22.45
N PRO A 29 -38.12 20.18 22.93
CA PRO A 29 -36.91 21.01 22.97
C PRO A 29 -35.83 20.64 21.91
N CYS A 30 -34.63 21.22 22.07
CA CYS A 30 -33.35 20.67 21.61
C CYS A 30 -32.89 20.95 20.16
N TRP A 31 -32.60 22.21 19.81
CA TRP A 31 -31.59 22.52 18.77
C TRP A 31 -30.83 23.83 19.05
N ILE A 32 -30.38 24.05 20.29
CA ILE A 32 -29.19 24.88 20.49
C ILE A 32 -28.03 23.90 20.68
N GLY A 33 -27.72 23.19 19.59
CA GLY A 33 -26.44 22.53 19.46
C GLY A 33 -25.39 23.64 19.44
N THR A 34 -24.74 23.86 20.58
CA THR A 34 -23.51 24.62 20.69
C THR A 34 -22.63 24.24 19.51
N LEU A 35 -22.35 25.19 18.62
CA LEU A 35 -21.38 25.02 17.55
C LEU A 35 -20.01 24.86 18.21
N LEU A 36 -19.72 23.66 18.70
CA LEU A 36 -18.47 23.36 19.36
C LEU A 36 -17.41 23.45 18.26
N LEU A 37 -16.68 24.55 18.27
CA LEU A 37 -15.56 24.79 17.38
C LEU A 37 -14.51 23.71 17.67
N SER A 38 -14.58 22.59 16.96
CA SER A 38 -13.64 21.50 17.09
C SER A 38 -12.23 22.04 16.81
N LYS A 39 -11.42 22.15 17.86
CA LYS A 39 -10.01 22.53 17.74
C LYS A 39 -9.30 21.38 17.03
N LYS A 40 -9.10 21.52 15.73
CA LYS A 40 -8.31 20.56 14.94
C LYS A 40 -6.83 20.78 15.27
N ASN A 41 -6.19 19.78 15.86
CA ASN A 41 -4.75 19.78 16.04
C ASN A 41 -4.08 19.63 14.67
N VAL A 42 -3.53 20.74 14.16
CA VAL A 42 -2.77 20.75 12.91
C VAL A 42 -1.32 20.44 13.24
N THR A 43 -0.87 19.21 12.98
CA THR A 43 0.55 18.88 13.02
C THR A 43 1.28 19.67 11.93
N ILE A 44 2.10 20.65 12.31
CA ILE A 44 2.96 21.37 11.38
C ILE A 44 4.08 20.41 10.98
N ARG A 45 4.02 19.88 9.76
CA ARG A 45 5.10 19.09 9.19
C ARG A 45 6.07 20.03 8.47
N SER A 46 7.37 19.87 8.73
CA SER A 46 8.41 20.54 7.95
C SER A 46 8.19 20.27 6.46
N ARG A 47 8.36 21.30 5.62
CA ARG A 47 8.25 21.13 4.18
C ARG A 47 9.50 20.45 3.66
N VAL A 48 9.31 19.44 2.82
CA VAL A 48 10.42 18.80 2.12
C VAL A 48 11.13 19.83 1.22
N PRO A 49 12.47 19.78 1.09
CA PRO A 49 13.24 20.81 0.40
C PRO A 49 12.83 21.07 -1.05
N TRP A 50 12.37 20.03 -1.77
CA TRP A 50 11.94 20.12 -3.16
C TRP A 50 10.48 20.57 -3.34
N MET A 51 9.72 20.82 -2.27
CA MET A 51 8.31 21.23 -2.37
C MET A 51 8.17 22.74 -2.53
N ASN A 52 8.10 23.18 -3.78
CA ASN A 52 7.90 24.57 -4.16
C ASN A 52 6.41 25.00 -4.12
N ASP A 53 6.16 26.31 -4.20
CA ASP A 53 4.80 26.86 -4.19
C ASP A 53 4.02 26.54 -5.46
N GLU A 54 4.70 26.34 -6.60
CA GLU A 54 4.07 25.94 -7.86
C GLU A 54 3.39 24.56 -7.75
N ILE A 55 4.09 23.55 -7.18
CA ILE A 55 3.54 22.22 -6.91
C ILE A 55 2.34 22.33 -5.97
N ILE A 56 2.39 23.22 -4.98
CA ILE A 56 1.29 23.43 -4.04
C ILE A 56 0.07 24.02 -4.76
N LEU A 57 0.28 25.02 -5.62
CA LEU A 57 -0.78 25.61 -6.45
C LEU A 57 -1.36 24.55 -7.40
N ALA A 58 -0.53 23.78 -8.09
CA ALA A 58 -0.97 22.70 -8.97
C ALA A 58 -1.78 21.63 -8.20
N LYS A 59 -1.36 21.25 -6.97
CA LYS A 59 -2.12 20.33 -6.10
C LYS A 59 -3.49 20.91 -5.72
N ARG A 60 -3.58 22.22 -5.47
CA ARG A 60 -4.86 22.91 -5.20
C ARG A 60 -5.76 22.88 -6.44
N GLN A 61 -5.21 23.14 -7.62
CA GLN A 61 -5.94 23.08 -8.90
C GLN A 61 -6.44 21.67 -9.21
N ARG A 62 -5.60 20.63 -9.02
CA ARG A 62 -6.01 19.23 -9.14
C ARG A 62 -7.20 18.90 -8.23
N ARG A 63 -7.16 19.30 -6.95
CA ARG A 63 -8.30 19.11 -6.01
C ARG A 63 -9.55 19.89 -6.44
N LYS A 64 -9.40 21.05 -7.10
CA LYS A 64 -10.53 21.83 -7.64
C LYS A 64 -11.16 21.09 -8.83
N ALA A 65 -10.35 20.63 -9.79
CA ALA A 65 -10.82 19.86 -10.93
C ALA A 65 -11.45 18.52 -10.52
N GLU A 66 -10.85 17.84 -9.55
CA GLU A 66 -11.38 16.59 -8.98
C GLU A 66 -12.77 16.79 -8.35
N ARG A 67 -12.95 17.86 -7.57
CA ARG A 67 -14.27 18.21 -7.01
C ARG A 67 -15.29 18.53 -8.09
N LYS A 68 -14.89 19.27 -9.14
CA LYS A 68 -15.74 19.58 -10.28
C LYS A 68 -16.20 18.30 -10.99
N TRP A 69 -15.27 17.40 -11.34
CA TRP A 69 -15.58 16.12 -11.96
C TRP A 69 -16.44 15.21 -11.06
N ARG A 70 -16.20 15.19 -9.74
CA ARG A 70 -17.06 14.43 -8.82
C ARG A 70 -18.49 14.94 -8.79
N ALA A 71 -18.71 16.25 -8.98
CA ALA A 71 -20.03 16.86 -9.00
C ALA A 71 -20.73 16.69 -10.36
N SER A 72 -20.03 16.89 -11.48
CA SER A 72 -20.63 16.86 -12.82
C SER A 72 -20.65 15.47 -13.46
N LYS A 73 -19.68 14.61 -13.13
CA LYS A 73 -19.40 13.31 -13.76
C LYS A 73 -19.18 13.37 -15.28
N ALA A 74 -19.01 14.56 -15.85
CA ALA A 74 -18.82 14.75 -17.29
C ALA A 74 -17.42 14.32 -17.76
N HIS A 75 -17.34 13.83 -19.00
CA HIS A 75 -16.06 13.39 -19.60
C HIS A 75 -15.05 14.54 -19.77
N ILE A 76 -15.52 15.73 -20.15
CA ILE A 76 -14.67 16.92 -20.29
C ILE A 76 -14.00 17.30 -18.96
N ASP A 77 -14.74 17.19 -17.86
CA ASP A 77 -14.21 17.46 -16.52
C ASP A 77 -13.23 16.36 -16.07
N LEU A 78 -13.45 15.11 -16.49
CA LEU A 78 -12.50 14.02 -16.29
C LEU A 78 -11.17 14.28 -17.02
N LEU A 79 -11.22 14.73 -18.28
CA LEU A 79 -10.01 15.11 -19.04
C LEU A 79 -9.27 16.25 -18.35
N SER A 80 -9.99 17.27 -17.90
CA SER A 80 -9.43 18.39 -17.15
C SER A 80 -8.75 17.93 -15.84
N TYR A 81 -9.39 17.02 -15.11
CA TYR A 81 -8.80 16.42 -13.91
C TYR A 81 -7.55 15.59 -14.23
N ARG A 82 -7.57 14.76 -15.28
CA ARG A 82 -6.41 13.96 -15.72
C ARG A 82 -5.23 14.86 -16.10
N ALA A 83 -5.48 15.94 -16.84
CA ALA A 83 -4.46 16.93 -17.19
C ALA A 83 -3.83 17.54 -15.93
N MET A 84 -4.64 18.01 -14.98
CA MET A 84 -4.15 18.56 -13.71
C MET A 84 -3.41 17.53 -12.85
N ARG A 85 -3.86 16.27 -12.85
CA ARG A 85 -3.19 15.16 -12.17
C ARG A 85 -1.80 14.97 -12.74
N ASN A 86 -1.69 14.86 -14.06
CA ASN A 86 -0.42 14.67 -14.76
C ASN A 86 0.52 15.87 -14.56
N ARG A 87 0.00 17.10 -14.59
CA ARG A 87 0.79 18.32 -14.31
C ARG A 87 1.43 18.28 -12.91
N VAL A 88 0.68 17.86 -11.89
CA VAL A 88 1.23 17.72 -10.53
C VAL A 88 2.32 16.66 -10.48
N THR A 89 2.12 15.51 -11.14
CA THR A 89 3.13 14.45 -11.21
C THR A 89 4.40 14.95 -11.88
N PHE A 90 4.27 15.62 -13.03
CA PHE A 90 5.38 16.21 -13.77
C PHE A 90 6.18 17.17 -12.89
N LEU A 91 5.52 18.19 -12.32
CA LEU A 91 6.18 19.19 -11.47
C LEU A 91 6.86 18.57 -10.23
N SER A 92 6.21 17.57 -9.63
CA SER A 92 6.79 16.90 -8.45
C SER A 92 8.01 16.07 -8.82
N ASN A 93 8.01 15.44 -10.00
CA ASN A 93 9.15 14.65 -10.47
C ASN A 93 10.30 15.56 -10.89
N GLU A 94 10.02 16.61 -11.66
CA GLU A 94 11.00 17.62 -12.05
C GLU A 94 11.71 18.23 -10.84
N ALA A 95 10.96 18.68 -9.82
CA ALA A 95 11.54 19.26 -8.62
C ALA A 95 12.36 18.24 -7.80
N ARG A 96 11.93 16.97 -7.72
CA ARG A 96 12.71 15.92 -7.06
C ARG A 96 14.00 15.63 -7.80
N CYS A 97 13.93 15.47 -9.12
CA CYS A 97 15.10 15.22 -9.94
C CYS A 97 16.10 16.37 -9.81
N ALA A 98 15.65 17.62 -9.97
CA ALA A 98 16.51 18.80 -9.81
C ALA A 98 17.18 18.84 -8.42
N TYR A 99 16.40 18.60 -7.36
CA TYR A 99 16.93 18.59 -6.00
C TYR A 99 17.97 17.49 -5.77
N TYR A 100 17.66 16.24 -6.14
CA TYR A 100 18.59 15.13 -5.90
C TYR A 100 19.83 15.19 -6.80
N THR A 101 19.68 15.66 -8.04
CA THR A 101 20.84 15.91 -8.92
C THR A 101 21.75 16.95 -8.29
N ASN A 102 21.21 18.11 -7.86
CA ASN A 102 22.01 19.15 -7.22
C ASN A 102 22.63 18.67 -5.90
N PHE A 103 21.88 17.92 -5.09
CA PHE A 103 22.39 17.35 -3.85
C PHE A 103 23.58 16.40 -4.09
N ILE A 104 23.54 15.59 -5.14
CA ILE A 104 24.64 14.70 -5.51
C ILE A 104 25.82 15.51 -6.04
N THR A 105 25.61 16.47 -6.95
CA THR A 105 26.70 17.27 -7.53
C THR A 105 27.41 18.15 -6.49
N GLU A 106 26.67 18.73 -5.53
CA GLU A 106 27.25 19.50 -4.42
C GLU A 106 28.10 18.65 -3.47
N ASN A 107 27.89 17.32 -3.47
CA ASN A 107 28.61 16.38 -2.61
C ASN A 107 29.55 15.44 -3.40
N SER A 108 29.67 15.60 -4.72
CA SER A 108 30.44 14.68 -5.58
C SER A 108 31.94 14.94 -5.59
N THR A 109 32.42 16.05 -5.02
CA THR A 109 33.84 16.41 -5.01
C THR A 109 34.72 15.44 -4.22
N ASP A 110 34.18 14.81 -3.17
CA ASP A 110 34.88 13.83 -2.34
C ASP A 110 34.00 12.59 -2.17
N GLN A 111 34.56 11.42 -2.49
CA GLN A 111 33.91 10.12 -2.36
C GLN A 111 33.41 9.89 -0.92
N ARG A 112 34.19 10.23 0.12
CA ARG A 112 33.79 10.04 1.53
C ARG A 112 32.59 10.92 1.88
N ARG A 113 32.58 12.15 1.39
CA ARG A 113 31.47 13.10 1.58
C ARG A 113 30.21 12.61 0.89
N LEU A 114 30.32 12.12 -0.35
CA LEU A 114 29.21 11.54 -1.10
C LEU A 114 28.61 10.33 -0.37
N PHE A 115 29.44 9.40 0.12
CA PHE A 115 28.97 8.23 0.87
C PHE A 115 28.27 8.62 2.18
N ARG A 116 28.78 9.62 2.91
CA ARG A 116 28.11 10.15 4.12
C ARG A 116 26.76 10.78 3.78
N ALA A 117 26.70 11.60 2.74
CA ALA A 117 25.47 12.24 2.28
C ALA A 117 24.43 11.19 1.82
N SER A 118 24.85 10.17 1.09
CA SER A 118 24.00 9.05 0.65
C SER A 118 23.45 8.24 1.83
N LYS A 119 24.29 7.90 2.82
CA LYS A 119 23.84 7.22 4.05
C LYS A 119 22.79 8.04 4.80
N SER A 120 22.95 9.35 4.90
CA SER A 120 21.95 10.24 5.49
C SER A 120 20.63 10.23 4.70
N LEU A 121 20.71 10.35 3.37
CA LEU A 121 19.55 10.41 2.48
C LEU A 121 18.69 9.14 2.52
N LEU A 122 19.33 7.98 2.70
CA LEU A 122 18.68 6.68 2.83
C LEU A 122 18.27 6.35 4.28
N ASN A 123 18.42 7.29 5.23
CA ASN A 123 18.23 7.07 6.66
C ASN A 123 19.02 5.85 7.18
N LEU A 124 20.19 5.59 6.61
CA LEU A 124 21.13 4.56 7.04
C LEU A 124 22.04 5.08 8.17
N SER A 125 21.78 6.28 8.70
CA SER A 125 22.60 6.88 9.75
C SER A 125 22.44 6.13 11.07
N ASN A 126 23.54 5.49 11.46
CA ASN A 126 23.94 5.13 12.81
C ASN A 126 22.80 4.63 13.70
N GLY A 127 22.32 3.42 13.42
CA GLY A 127 22.10 2.51 14.54
C GLY A 127 23.38 2.44 15.38
N PRO A 128 23.33 1.99 16.65
CA PRO A 128 24.57 1.65 17.35
C PRO A 128 25.43 0.86 16.37
N GLY A 129 26.73 1.13 16.33
CA GLY A 129 27.65 0.35 15.52
C GLY A 129 27.54 -1.14 15.87
N LEU A 130 28.54 -1.94 15.50
CA LEU A 130 28.66 -3.24 16.17
C LEU A 130 28.47 -3.02 17.69
N PRO A 131 27.66 -3.86 18.36
CA PRO A 131 27.37 -3.68 19.77
C PRO A 131 28.70 -3.44 20.49
N LEU A 132 28.77 -2.42 21.35
CA LEU A 132 29.98 -2.18 22.13
C LEU A 132 30.22 -3.41 22.99
N SER A 133 31.09 -4.30 22.54
CA SER A 133 31.56 -5.43 23.32
C SER A 133 32.73 -4.96 24.14
N THR A 134 32.67 -5.21 25.44
CA THR A 134 33.78 -4.94 26.37
C THR A 134 35.03 -5.78 26.03
N ASN A 135 34.87 -6.87 25.26
CA ASN A 135 35.95 -7.76 24.84
C ASN A 135 35.63 -8.38 23.46
N ASP A 136 36.57 -8.28 22.52
CA ASP A 136 36.47 -8.83 21.15
C ASP A 136 36.27 -10.35 21.14
N TYR A 137 36.84 -11.07 22.12
CA TYR A 137 36.64 -12.52 22.29
C TYR A 137 35.18 -12.87 22.60
N GLN A 138 34.53 -12.06 23.42
CA GLN A 138 33.13 -12.26 23.79
C GLN A 138 32.21 -11.99 22.60
N LEU A 139 32.50 -10.93 21.81
CA LEU A 139 31.77 -10.65 20.58
C LEU A 139 31.88 -11.81 19.57
N ALA A 140 33.09 -12.33 19.35
CA ALA A 140 33.32 -13.44 18.43
C ALA A 140 32.56 -14.71 18.86
N ASN A 141 32.56 -15.00 20.16
CA ASN A 141 31.83 -16.14 20.72
C ASN A 141 30.31 -15.97 20.62
N ASP A 142 29.79 -14.79 20.92
CA ASP A 142 28.35 -14.51 20.85
C ASP A 142 27.88 -14.51 19.38
N PHE A 143 28.71 -14.01 18.46
CA PHE A 143 28.49 -14.13 17.02
C PHE A 143 28.45 -15.60 16.60
N GLY A 144 29.42 -16.42 17.03
CA GLY A 144 29.46 -17.86 16.76
C GLY A 144 28.24 -18.61 17.30
N LYS A 145 27.84 -18.33 18.56
CA LYS A 145 26.63 -18.91 19.18
C LYS A 145 25.37 -18.58 18.41
N PHE A 146 25.23 -17.34 17.93
CA PHE A 146 24.08 -16.93 17.12
C PHE A 146 23.93 -17.79 15.86
N PHE A 147 25.01 -18.00 15.10
CA PHE A 147 24.94 -18.85 13.90
C PHE A 147 24.72 -20.33 14.23
N ALA A 148 25.37 -20.85 15.27
CA ALA A 148 25.19 -22.22 15.72
C ALA A 148 23.72 -22.49 16.11
N GLN A 149 23.12 -21.57 16.88
CA GLN A 149 21.71 -21.65 17.25
C GLN A 149 20.80 -21.58 16.03
N LYS A 150 21.02 -20.62 15.13
CA LYS A 150 20.21 -20.48 13.91
C LYS A 150 20.27 -21.73 13.03
N ILE A 151 21.43 -22.38 12.91
CA ILE A 151 21.57 -23.65 12.18
C ILE A 151 20.78 -24.76 12.89
N ALA A 152 20.85 -24.84 14.22
CA ALA A 152 20.08 -25.82 14.99
C ALA A 152 18.57 -25.62 14.82
N ASP A 153 18.08 -24.38 14.88
CA ASP A 153 16.68 -24.04 14.68
C ASP A 153 16.21 -24.44 13.28
N ILE A 154 16.96 -24.09 12.23
CA ILE A 154 16.64 -24.49 10.85
C ILE A 154 16.59 -26.02 10.71
N LYS A 155 17.57 -26.74 11.27
CA LYS A 155 17.59 -28.21 11.26
C LYS A 155 16.36 -28.78 11.97
N SER A 156 15.95 -28.19 13.09
CA SER A 156 14.76 -28.64 13.83
C SER A 156 13.47 -28.42 13.04
N VAL A 157 13.34 -27.28 12.34
CA VAL A 157 12.18 -27.00 11.49
C VAL A 157 12.09 -28.00 10.33
N ILE A 158 13.21 -28.26 9.66
CA ILE A 158 13.26 -29.24 8.56
C ILE A 158 12.92 -30.65 9.04
N ALA A 159 13.49 -31.08 10.17
CA ALA A 159 13.21 -32.40 10.75
C ALA A 159 11.76 -32.56 11.21
N ASN A 160 11.11 -31.47 11.61
CA ASN A 160 9.70 -31.47 12.00
C ASN A 160 8.75 -31.36 10.80
N GLN A 161 9.17 -30.73 9.69
CA GLN A 161 8.38 -30.63 8.45
C GLN A 161 8.35 -31.93 7.63
N SER A 162 9.37 -32.80 7.74
CA SER A 162 9.42 -34.08 7.02
C SER A 162 8.52 -35.18 7.60
N ARG A 163 7.69 -34.88 8.62
CA ARG A 163 6.78 -35.84 9.27
C ARG A 163 5.32 -35.73 8.87
N LEU A 164 4.94 -34.81 7.99
CA LEU A 164 3.62 -34.91 7.36
C LEU A 164 3.71 -35.98 6.26
N PRO A 165 2.81 -36.97 6.23
CA PRO A 165 2.78 -37.90 5.11
C PRO A 165 2.64 -37.07 3.85
N VAL A 166 3.61 -37.18 2.94
CA VAL A 166 3.47 -36.68 1.57
C VAL A 166 2.53 -37.63 0.84
N THR A 167 1.30 -37.69 1.33
CA THR A 167 0.14 -38.03 0.54
C THR A 167 -0.46 -36.69 0.16
N ILE A 168 -0.22 -36.27 -1.08
CA ILE A 168 -0.97 -35.20 -1.71
C ILE A 168 -2.38 -35.75 -1.94
N ASP A 169 -3.13 -35.95 -0.87
CA ASP A 169 -4.56 -36.06 -0.97
C ASP A 169 -5.10 -34.62 -1.15
N ALA A 170 -6.12 -34.48 -1.97
CA ALA A 170 -6.76 -33.17 -2.14
C ALA A 170 -7.32 -32.62 -0.81
N ALA A 171 -7.53 -33.49 0.18
CA ALA A 171 -7.96 -33.15 1.53
C ALA A 171 -6.95 -32.28 2.27
N ASN A 172 -5.64 -32.60 2.21
CA ASN A 172 -4.60 -31.80 2.85
C ASN A 172 -4.45 -30.41 2.22
N ILE A 173 -4.64 -30.29 0.91
CA ILE A 173 -4.62 -28.99 0.20
C ILE A 173 -5.78 -28.11 0.68
N ARG A 174 -6.98 -28.68 0.81
CA ARG A 174 -8.16 -27.96 1.30
C ARG A 174 -7.98 -27.45 2.74
N LEU A 175 -7.44 -28.29 3.63
CA LEU A 175 -7.16 -27.90 5.01
C LEU A 175 -6.11 -26.78 5.09
N TRP A 176 -5.05 -26.85 4.29
CA TRP A 176 -4.05 -25.80 4.22
C TRP A 176 -4.64 -24.47 3.72
N MET A 177 -5.48 -24.50 2.67
CA MET A 177 -6.13 -23.30 2.16
C MET A 177 -7.07 -22.66 3.18
N LEU A 178 -7.88 -23.47 3.88
CA LEU A 178 -8.76 -22.98 4.96
C LEU A 178 -7.97 -22.33 6.09
N ASN A 179 -6.85 -22.94 6.51
CA ASN A 179 -5.99 -22.36 7.55
C ASN A 179 -5.29 -21.06 7.13
N ASN A 180 -5.28 -20.74 5.84
CA ASN A 180 -4.72 -19.50 5.29
C ASN A 180 -5.82 -18.56 4.76
N ASP A 181 -7.07 -18.71 5.24
CA ASP A 181 -8.24 -17.90 4.86
C ASP A 181 -8.53 -17.87 3.35
N LEU A 182 -8.10 -18.91 2.63
CA LEU A 182 -8.34 -19.08 1.20
C LEU A 182 -9.52 -20.04 1.00
N LYS A 183 -10.53 -19.58 0.26
CA LYS A 183 -11.68 -20.40 -0.11
C LYS A 183 -11.43 -21.10 -1.45
N LEU A 184 -11.33 -22.43 -1.42
CA LEU A 184 -11.40 -23.27 -2.62
C LEU A 184 -12.88 -23.52 -2.96
N ASN A 185 -13.28 -23.32 -4.21
CA ASN A 185 -14.62 -23.67 -4.69
C ASN A 185 -14.50 -24.97 -5.47
N ASP A 186 -14.94 -26.07 -4.87
CA ASP A 186 -14.77 -27.42 -5.42
C ASP A 186 -15.40 -27.56 -6.83
N ASP A 187 -16.50 -26.84 -7.10
CA ASP A 187 -17.23 -26.82 -8.38
C ASP A 187 -16.54 -26.02 -9.49
N LYS A 188 -15.62 -25.11 -9.13
CA LYS A 188 -14.92 -24.22 -10.07
C LYS A 188 -13.42 -24.49 -10.16
N THR A 189 -12.94 -25.49 -9.43
CA THR A 189 -11.52 -25.82 -9.40
C THR A 189 -11.21 -26.74 -10.57
N GLU A 190 -10.19 -26.40 -11.34
CA GLU A 190 -9.66 -27.22 -12.43
C GLU A 190 -8.22 -27.59 -12.08
N PHE A 191 -7.76 -28.78 -12.49
CA PHE A 191 -6.34 -29.13 -12.35
C PHE A 191 -5.69 -29.40 -13.71
N LEU A 192 -4.40 -29.06 -13.77
CA LEU A 192 -3.55 -29.24 -14.93
C LEU A 192 -2.46 -30.25 -14.60
N ILE A 193 -2.28 -31.26 -15.46
CA ILE A 193 -1.17 -32.22 -15.35
C ILE A 193 -0.08 -31.77 -16.32
N ILE A 194 1.11 -31.46 -15.79
CA ILE A 194 2.27 -31.08 -16.59
C ILE A 194 3.23 -32.27 -16.63
N GLY A 195 3.58 -32.74 -17.84
CA GLY A 195 4.50 -33.84 -18.03
C GLY A 195 4.93 -34.00 -19.49
N THR A 196 5.88 -34.90 -19.75
CA THR A 196 6.27 -35.24 -21.13
C THR A 196 5.17 -36.06 -21.80
N SER A 197 5.06 -35.99 -23.13
CA SER A 197 4.04 -36.74 -23.89
C SER A 197 4.08 -38.26 -23.62
N GLN A 198 5.28 -38.82 -23.42
CA GLN A 198 5.47 -40.23 -23.06
C GLN A 198 4.95 -40.58 -21.65
N GLN A 199 4.96 -39.62 -20.72
CA GLN A 199 4.41 -39.80 -19.37
C GLN A 199 2.89 -39.62 -19.37
N LEU A 200 2.38 -38.63 -20.11
CA LEU A 200 0.96 -38.36 -20.21
C LEU A 200 0.20 -39.46 -20.96
N GLY A 201 0.83 -40.10 -21.96
CA GLY A 201 0.24 -41.23 -22.67
C GLY A 201 0.12 -42.53 -21.86
N LYS A 202 0.64 -42.58 -20.63
CA LYS A 202 0.49 -43.73 -19.71
C LYS A 202 -0.68 -43.57 -18.74
N LEU A 203 -1.36 -42.44 -18.78
CA LEU A 203 -2.36 -42.06 -17.80
C LEU A 203 -3.76 -42.20 -18.42
N ASP A 204 -4.43 -43.31 -18.14
CA ASP A 204 -5.81 -43.53 -18.56
C ASP A 204 -6.78 -42.94 -17.52
N ASN A 205 -7.68 -42.07 -17.98
CA ASN A 205 -8.85 -41.57 -17.24
C ASN A 205 -8.56 -41.08 -15.81
N ILE A 206 -7.76 -40.01 -15.68
CA ILE A 206 -7.48 -39.39 -14.37
C ILE A 206 -8.66 -38.52 -13.95
N SER A 207 -9.21 -38.80 -12.76
CA SER A 207 -10.01 -37.84 -12.00
C SER A 207 -9.40 -37.64 -10.62
N ILE A 208 -9.53 -36.44 -10.07
CA ILE A 208 -9.11 -36.14 -8.69
C ILE A 208 -10.37 -35.77 -7.92
N ARG A 209 -10.62 -36.47 -6.81
CA ARG A 209 -11.69 -36.13 -5.87
C ARG A 209 -11.26 -34.97 -5.00
N VAL A 210 -11.99 -33.85 -5.06
CA VAL A 210 -11.81 -32.71 -4.16
C VAL A 210 -13.11 -32.49 -3.40
N GLY A 211 -13.14 -32.92 -2.13
CA GLY A 211 -14.39 -32.99 -1.37
C GLY A 211 -15.35 -34.03 -1.95
N ASP A 212 -16.56 -33.60 -2.26
CA ASP A 212 -17.62 -34.44 -2.85
C ASP A 212 -17.68 -34.38 -4.39
N SER A 213 -16.80 -33.59 -5.01
CA SER A 213 -16.76 -33.41 -6.47
C SER A 213 -15.60 -34.18 -7.10
N ASP A 214 -15.89 -34.89 -8.19
CA ASP A 214 -14.87 -35.44 -9.10
C ASP A 214 -14.46 -34.35 -10.09
N ILE A 215 -13.20 -33.95 -10.05
CA ILE A 215 -12.64 -33.00 -11.03
C ILE A 215 -11.98 -33.80 -12.14
N HIS A 216 -12.16 -33.35 -13.39
CA HIS A 216 -11.52 -33.90 -14.57
C HIS A 216 -10.45 -32.93 -15.09
N PRO A 217 -9.39 -33.45 -15.74
CA PRO A 217 -8.36 -32.60 -16.33
C PRO A 217 -8.98 -31.74 -17.43
N VAL A 218 -8.56 -30.49 -17.49
CA VAL A 218 -8.93 -29.60 -18.60
C VAL A 218 -8.40 -30.20 -19.90
N PRO A 219 -9.21 -30.27 -20.98
CA PRO A 219 -8.71 -30.64 -22.30
C PRO A 219 -7.67 -29.60 -22.74
N ILE A 220 -6.39 -29.95 -22.63
CA ILE A 220 -5.30 -29.09 -23.08
C ILE A 220 -5.35 -29.06 -24.61
N GLU A 221 -5.91 -28.00 -25.19
CA GLU A 221 -5.49 -27.59 -26.52
C GLU A 221 -3.97 -27.38 -26.46
N LYS A 222 -3.25 -28.18 -27.24
CA LYS A 222 -1.79 -28.35 -27.23
C LYS A 222 -1.06 -26.99 -27.24
N SER A 223 -0.85 -26.39 -26.08
CA SER A 223 -0.04 -25.18 -25.94
C SER A 223 1.43 -25.61 -25.93
N TRP A 224 2.07 -25.49 -27.09
CA TRP A 224 3.51 -25.66 -27.24
C TRP A 224 4.23 -24.53 -26.51
N PHE A 225 4.49 -24.69 -25.22
CA PHE A 225 5.57 -23.94 -24.58
C PHE A 225 6.89 -24.57 -25.04
N LEU A 226 7.44 -24.04 -26.13
CA LEU A 226 8.82 -24.26 -26.51
C LEU A 226 9.70 -23.52 -25.48
N VAL A 227 10.48 -24.29 -24.73
CA VAL A 227 11.69 -23.80 -24.06
C VAL A 227 12.81 -23.71 -25.09
#